data_AF-A0A2D4HU04-F1
#
_entry.id   AF-A0A2D4HU04-F1
#
_cell.length_a   1.000
_cell.length_b   1.000
_cell.length_c   1.000
_cell.angle_alpha   90.00
_cell.angle_beta   90.00
_cell.angle_gamma   90.00
#
_symmetry.space_group_name_H-M   'P 1'
#
loop_
_entity.id
_entity.type
_entity.pdbx_description
1 polymer ?
#
loop_
_entity_poly.entity_id
_entity_poly.type
_entity_poly.pdbx_seq_one_letter_code
_entity_poly.pdbx_strand_id
1 'polypeptide(L)'
;MDSFKVGWSPAPGNVLRYRLAYRPVTGGETKQVTVPANERATTLHNLMPDTTYEVSLTAEYLSGVGNPLDGYGKTEEVLGRPRDLTVSDATTSSLKLSWNSAPGKVQQYLVTYTPVIGGEPKEITVRGDTTSTVLTNLEPGTKYDLSVTALYASGAGEALSKQGETLEGKNTWIYYGWDGVPH
;
A
#
# COMPACT_ATOMS: atom_id res chain seq x y z
N MET A 1 -7.81 3.43 7.26
CA MET A 1 -8.16 4.11 8.54
C MET A 1 -8.37 3.04 9.60
N ASP A 2 -8.02 3.29 10.85
CA ASP A 2 -8.11 2.34 11.98
C ASP A 2 -9.41 2.50 12.80
N SER A 3 -10.42 3.14 12.21
CA SER A 3 -11.69 3.44 12.85
C SER A 3 -12.85 3.51 11.86
N PHE A 4 -14.06 3.30 12.35
CA PHE A 4 -15.30 3.62 11.62
C PHE A 4 -16.42 4.01 12.59
N LYS A 5 -17.37 4.81 12.09
CA LYS A 5 -18.55 5.25 12.85
C LYS A 5 -19.69 4.25 12.70
N VAL A 6 -20.26 3.85 13.82
CA VAL A 6 -21.47 3.03 13.91
C VAL A 6 -22.62 3.92 14.34
N GLY A 7 -23.75 3.86 13.64
CA GLY A 7 -24.98 4.59 13.98
C GLY A 7 -26.17 3.65 14.07
N TRP A 8 -27.12 3.97 14.95
CA TRP A 8 -28.33 3.17 15.17
C TRP A 8 -29.55 4.03 15.45
N SER A 9 -30.73 3.47 15.21
CA SER A 9 -32.01 4.04 15.64
C SER A 9 -32.24 3.79 17.14
N PRO A 10 -32.91 4.71 17.85
CA PRO A 10 -33.22 4.54 19.27
C PRO A 10 -33.99 3.24 19.53
N ALA A 11 -33.56 2.46 20.52
CA ALA A 11 -34.34 1.33 20.99
C ALA A 11 -35.58 1.84 21.78
N PRO A 12 -36.71 1.10 21.76
CA PRO A 12 -37.91 1.51 22.46
C PRO A 12 -37.73 1.48 23.99
N GLY A 13 -38.50 2.30 24.69
CA GLY A 13 -38.53 2.34 26.15
C GLY A 13 -37.37 3.13 26.79
N ASN A 14 -37.23 2.98 28.11
CA ASN A 14 -36.21 3.69 28.89
C ASN A 14 -34.90 2.91 28.91
N VAL A 15 -34.06 3.14 27.89
CA VAL A 15 -32.72 2.55 27.80
C VAL A 15 -31.80 3.19 28.84
N LEU A 16 -31.03 2.38 29.58
CA LEU A 16 -30.03 2.86 30.54
C LEU A 16 -28.69 3.14 29.86
N ARG A 17 -28.28 2.27 28.94
CA ARG A 17 -27.08 2.40 28.10
C ARG A 17 -27.14 1.44 26.92
N TYR A 18 -26.27 1.66 25.94
CA TYR A 18 -26.00 0.70 24.89
C TYR A 18 -24.64 0.04 25.11
N ARG A 19 -24.51 -1.20 24.68
CA ARG A 19 -23.24 -1.93 24.64
C ARG A 19 -23.02 -2.44 23.22
N LEU A 20 -21.90 -2.02 22.63
CA LEU A 20 -21.43 -2.54 21.36
C LEU A 20 -20.34 -3.56 21.64
N ALA A 21 -20.51 -4.77 21.13
CA ALA A 21 -19.47 -5.79 21.04
C ALA A 21 -19.00 -5.91 19.59
N TYR A 22 -17.70 -5.98 19.33
CA TYR A 22 -17.19 -6.08 17.97
C TYR A 22 -15.94 -6.95 17.90
N ARG A 23 -15.78 -7.64 16.77
CA ARG A 23 -14.64 -8.53 16.49
C ARG A 23 -14.38 -8.65 14.99
N PRO A 24 -13.15 -8.97 14.56
CA PRO A 24 -12.89 -9.31 13.16
C PRO A 24 -13.73 -10.53 12.74
N VAL A 25 -14.32 -10.48 11.54
CA VAL A 25 -15.08 -11.62 10.97
C VAL A 25 -14.17 -12.83 10.73
N THR A 26 -12.88 -12.60 10.50
CA THR A 26 -11.85 -13.65 10.37
C THR A 26 -11.55 -14.39 11.69
N GLY A 27 -12.16 -13.96 12.80
CA GLY A 27 -11.85 -14.46 14.14
C GLY A 27 -10.87 -13.54 14.87
N GLY A 28 -10.97 -13.53 16.21
CA GLY A 28 -10.16 -12.68 17.08
C GLY A 28 -10.86 -12.38 18.41
N GLU A 29 -10.24 -11.51 19.20
CA GLU A 29 -10.80 -11.04 20.48
C GLU A 29 -12.03 -10.14 20.23
N THR A 30 -13.08 -10.36 21.03
CA THR A 30 -14.24 -9.48 21.08
C THR A 30 -13.96 -8.31 22.01
N LYS A 31 -13.95 -7.10 21.46
CA LYS A 31 -13.86 -5.86 22.23
C LYS A 31 -15.25 -5.30 22.50
N GLN A 32 -15.38 -4.48 23.54
CA GLN A 32 -16.65 -3.87 23.91
C GLN A 32 -16.52 -2.38 24.20
N VAL A 33 -17.55 -1.61 23.86
CA VAL A 33 -17.71 -0.21 24.23
C VAL A 33 -19.10 -0.01 24.84
N THR A 34 -19.17 0.73 25.93
CA THR A 34 -20.43 1.18 26.53
C THR A 34 -20.70 2.61 26.07
N VAL A 35 -21.93 2.85 25.63
CA VAL A 35 -22.36 4.15 25.11
C VAL A 35 -23.57 4.64 25.92
N PRO A 36 -23.61 5.92 26.33
CA PRO A 36 -24.75 6.51 27.00
C PRO A 36 -26.08 6.36 26.24
N ALA A 37 -27.20 6.27 26.96
CA ALA A 37 -28.52 6.06 26.37
C ALA A 37 -29.02 7.19 25.45
N ASN A 38 -28.48 8.41 25.58
CA ASN A 38 -28.84 9.56 24.75
C ASN A 38 -28.10 9.59 23.40
N GLU A 39 -27.05 8.78 23.23
CA GLU A 39 -26.30 8.72 21.99
C GLU A 39 -26.94 7.78 20.95
N ARG A 40 -26.68 8.06 19.68
CA ARG A 40 -27.16 7.26 18.53
C ARG A 40 -26.03 6.83 17.60
N ALA A 41 -24.81 7.16 17.95
CA ALA A 41 -23.63 6.74 17.22
C ALA A 41 -22.42 6.68 18.15
N THR A 42 -21.43 5.90 17.74
CA THR A 42 -20.10 5.91 18.34
C THR A 42 -19.05 5.59 17.28
N THR A 43 -17.81 5.98 17.51
CA THR A 43 -16.69 5.63 16.65
C THR A 43 -15.89 4.53 17.33
N LEU A 44 -15.69 3.42 16.62
CA LEU A 44 -14.81 2.35 17.06
C LEU A 44 -13.39 2.68 16.60
N HIS A 45 -12.42 2.59 17.49
CA HIS A 45 -11.01 2.96 17.24
C HIS A 45 -10.06 1.78 17.45
N ASN A 46 -8.80 1.94 17.05
CA ASN A 46 -7.74 0.94 17.20
C ASN A 46 -8.13 -0.40 16.55
N LEU A 47 -8.70 -0.30 15.35
CA LEU A 47 -9.08 -1.42 14.50
C LEU A 47 -7.97 -1.75 13.51
N MET A 48 -7.93 -3.01 13.08
CA MET A 48 -7.02 -3.44 12.03
C MET A 48 -7.51 -2.88 10.69
N PRO A 49 -6.63 -2.28 9.86
CA PRO A 49 -7.01 -1.77 8.54
C PRO A 49 -7.41 -2.90 7.59
N ASP A 50 -8.14 -2.55 6.52
CA ASP A 50 -8.70 -3.50 5.53
C ASP A 50 -9.38 -4.75 6.15
N THR A 51 -9.98 -4.60 7.33
CA THR A 51 -10.59 -5.70 8.08
C THR A 51 -12.08 -5.47 8.23
N THR A 52 -12.87 -6.49 7.92
CA THR A 52 -14.32 -6.50 8.18
C THR A 52 -14.57 -6.93 9.61
N TYR A 53 -15.33 -6.13 10.35
CA TYR A 53 -15.77 -6.37 11.71
C TYR A 53 -17.26 -6.69 11.74
N GLU A 54 -17.61 -7.72 12.51
CA GLU A 54 -18.98 -7.94 12.98
C GLU A 54 -19.19 -7.10 14.24
N VAL A 55 -20.31 -6.40 14.31
CA VAL A 55 -20.68 -5.51 15.42
C VAL A 55 -22.05 -5.91 15.92
N SER A 56 -22.18 -6.15 17.23
CA SER A 56 -23.44 -6.48 17.89
C SER A 56 -23.78 -5.39 18.90
N LEU A 57 -24.91 -4.71 18.69
CA LEU A 57 -25.44 -3.66 19.56
C LEU A 57 -26.53 -4.22 20.45
N THR A 58 -26.40 -4.04 21.76
CA THR A 58 -27.43 -4.40 22.74
C THR A 58 -27.86 -3.18 23.55
N ALA A 59 -29.16 -3.02 23.76
CA ALA A 59 -29.71 -2.03 24.68
C ALA A 59 -29.85 -2.66 26.07
N GLU A 60 -29.38 -1.98 27.12
CA GLU A 60 -29.54 -2.42 28.50
C GLU A 60 -30.67 -1.63 29.16
N TYR A 61 -31.61 -2.34 29.78
CA TYR A 61 -32.76 -1.83 30.51
C TYR A 61 -32.69 -2.26 31.97
N LEU A 62 -33.54 -1.68 32.83
CA LEU A 62 -33.68 -2.15 34.21
C LEU A 62 -34.16 -3.62 34.27
N SER A 63 -34.97 -4.05 33.31
CA SER A 63 -35.49 -5.41 33.19
C SER A 63 -34.47 -6.41 32.62
N GLY A 64 -33.32 -5.95 32.13
CA GLY A 64 -32.30 -6.79 31.50
C GLY A 64 -31.86 -6.28 30.12
N VAL A 65 -31.16 -7.14 29.38
CA VAL A 65 -30.60 -6.83 28.07
C VAL A 65 -31.64 -7.11 26.98
N GLY A 66 -31.80 -6.18 26.04
CA GLY A 66 -32.63 -6.37 24.86
C GLY A 66 -31.99 -7.28 23.82
N ASN A 67 -32.72 -7.55 22.74
CA ASN A 67 -32.19 -8.33 21.62
C ASN A 67 -31.01 -7.61 20.95
N PRO A 68 -29.96 -8.36 20.54
CA PRO A 68 -28.86 -7.79 19.78
C PRO A 68 -29.33 -7.33 18.40
N LEU A 69 -28.79 -6.21 17.96
CA LEU A 69 -28.82 -5.75 16.57
C LEU A 69 -27.42 -5.93 16.00
N ASP A 70 -27.30 -6.88 15.08
CA ASP A 70 -26.03 -7.17 14.43
C ASP A 70 -25.85 -6.36 13.14
N GLY A 71 -24.61 -6.02 12.84
CA GLY A 71 -24.21 -5.28 11.67
C GLY A 71 -22.74 -5.51 11.34
N TYR A 72 -22.30 -4.92 10.23
CA TYR A 72 -20.94 -5.05 9.75
C TYR A 72 -20.35 -3.69 9.46
N GLY A 73 -19.06 -3.54 9.72
CA GLY A 73 -18.27 -2.38 9.32
C GLY A 73 -16.92 -2.83 8.77
N LYS A 74 -16.48 -2.25 7.67
CA LYS A 74 -15.14 -2.49 7.11
C LYS A 74 -14.30 -1.25 7.32
N THR A 75 -13.11 -1.42 7.87
CA THR A 75 -12.11 -0.35 7.94
C THR A 75 -11.49 -0.10 6.57
N GLU A 76 -11.19 1.15 6.26
CA GLU A 76 -10.50 1.51 5.02
C GLU A 76 -9.09 0.90 4.93
N GLU A 77 -8.69 0.55 3.70
CA GLU A 77 -7.33 0.11 3.37
C GLU A 77 -6.32 1.22 3.68
N VAL A 78 -5.08 0.83 4.01
CA VAL A 78 -3.98 1.79 4.19
C VAL A 78 -3.19 1.82 2.88
N LEU A 79 -3.24 2.97 2.22
CA LEU A 79 -2.48 3.25 1.01
C LEU A 79 -1.24 4.07 1.38
N GLY A 80 -0.08 3.66 0.90
CA GLY A 80 1.14 4.42 1.06
C GLY A 80 2.17 4.13 -0.01
N ARG A 81 3.26 4.91 0.01
CA ARG A 81 4.41 4.69 -0.87
C ARG A 81 5.40 3.67 -0.32
N PRO A 82 6.14 2.98 -1.20
CA PRO A 82 7.38 2.29 -0.82
C PRO A 82 8.37 3.27 -0.16
N ARG A 83 9.43 2.75 0.47
CA ARG A 83 10.47 3.56 1.12
C ARG A 83 11.86 3.17 0.64
N ASP A 84 12.84 4.04 0.86
CA ASP A 84 14.27 3.73 0.72
C ASP A 84 14.66 3.08 -0.62
N LEU A 85 14.22 3.68 -1.74
CA LEU A 85 14.59 3.20 -3.08
C LEU A 85 16.10 3.34 -3.29
N THR A 86 16.73 2.22 -3.61
CA THR A 86 18.14 2.09 -3.95
C THR A 86 18.28 1.63 -5.38
N VAL A 87 19.30 2.15 -6.06
CA VAL A 87 19.68 1.78 -7.42
C VAL A 87 21.11 1.27 -7.33
N SER A 88 21.36 0.08 -7.86
CA SER A 88 22.62 -0.67 -7.71
C SER A 88 22.89 -1.53 -8.95
N ASP A 89 24.04 -2.22 -8.95
CA ASP A 89 24.43 -3.20 -9.98
C ASP A 89 24.26 -2.66 -11.41
N ALA A 90 24.62 -1.38 -11.62
CA ALA A 90 24.49 -0.73 -12.91
C ALA A 90 25.41 -1.38 -13.95
N THR A 91 24.85 -1.72 -15.10
CA THR A 91 25.60 -2.15 -16.29
C THR A 91 25.35 -1.16 -17.42
N THR A 92 25.88 -1.45 -18.61
CA THR A 92 25.60 -0.66 -19.81
C THR A 92 24.14 -0.77 -20.28
N SER A 93 23.36 -1.73 -19.77
CA SER A 93 21.98 -1.94 -20.22
C SER A 93 21.01 -2.41 -19.14
N SER A 94 21.41 -2.34 -17.87
CA SER A 94 20.57 -2.75 -16.74
C SER A 94 20.81 -1.94 -15.49
N LEU A 95 19.76 -1.83 -14.66
CA LEU A 95 19.79 -1.26 -13.32
C LEU A 95 19.01 -2.17 -12.37
N LYS A 96 19.54 -2.41 -11.17
CA LYS A 96 18.82 -3.11 -10.10
C LYS A 96 18.22 -2.11 -9.13
N LEU A 97 16.91 -2.21 -8.95
CA LEU A 97 16.14 -1.41 -8.01
C LEU A 97 15.80 -2.27 -6.79
N SER A 98 15.91 -1.69 -5.60
CA SER A 98 15.42 -2.31 -4.36
C SER A 98 14.82 -1.26 -3.44
N TRP A 99 13.73 -1.59 -2.75
CA TRP A 99 12.98 -0.67 -1.89
C TRP A 99 12.47 -1.40 -0.64
N ASN A 100 12.10 -0.63 0.37
CA ASN A 100 11.35 -1.11 1.53
C ASN A 100 9.85 -1.13 1.22
N SER A 101 9.16 -2.15 1.75
CA SER A 101 7.74 -2.37 1.49
C SER A 101 6.88 -1.17 1.95
N ALA A 102 5.80 -0.96 1.21
CA ALA A 102 4.80 0.06 1.50
C ALA A 102 3.84 -0.45 2.58
N PRO A 103 3.21 0.44 3.38
CA PRO A 103 2.29 0.01 4.42
C PRO A 103 1.01 -0.60 3.83
N GLY A 104 0.33 -1.45 4.59
CA GLY A 104 -0.93 -2.07 4.15
C GLY A 104 -0.72 -3.33 3.32
N LYS A 105 -1.80 -3.78 2.65
CA LYS A 105 -1.82 -5.04 1.91
C LYS A 105 -1.54 -4.80 0.42
N VAL A 106 -0.28 -4.56 0.11
CA VAL A 106 0.17 -4.35 -1.28
C VAL A 106 -0.14 -5.59 -2.12
N GLN A 107 -0.83 -5.41 -3.24
CA GLN A 107 -1.11 -6.47 -4.20
C GLN A 107 0.05 -6.64 -5.18
N GLN A 108 0.55 -5.51 -5.69
CA GLN A 108 1.61 -5.43 -6.69
C GLN A 108 2.44 -4.15 -6.54
N TYR A 109 3.63 -4.11 -7.12
CA TYR A 109 4.35 -2.86 -7.37
C TYR A 109 4.43 -2.60 -8.87
N LEU A 110 4.04 -1.40 -9.28
CA LEU A 110 4.28 -0.86 -10.61
C LEU A 110 5.62 -0.11 -10.58
N VAL A 111 6.53 -0.50 -11.45
CA VAL A 111 7.81 0.18 -11.64
C VAL A 111 7.77 0.87 -13.00
N THR A 112 7.91 2.19 -13.01
CA THR A 112 7.99 2.98 -14.24
C THR A 112 9.39 3.57 -14.41
N TYR A 113 9.87 3.63 -15.64
CA TYR A 113 11.20 4.16 -15.95
C TYR A 113 11.21 4.88 -17.29
N THR A 114 11.76 6.09 -17.31
CA THR A 114 11.78 6.97 -18.47
C THR A 114 13.15 7.64 -18.59
N PRO A 115 13.76 7.73 -19.78
CA PRO A 115 14.97 8.54 -19.95
C PRO A 115 14.71 10.00 -19.54
N VAL A 116 15.64 10.60 -18.79
CA VAL A 116 15.51 12.00 -18.31
C VAL A 116 15.49 12.99 -19.48
N ILE A 117 16.12 12.64 -20.61
CA ILE A 117 16.12 13.43 -21.84
C ILE A 117 14.77 13.40 -22.58
N GLY A 118 13.80 12.61 -22.10
CA GLY A 118 12.48 12.43 -22.71
C GLY A 118 12.34 11.07 -23.40
N GLY A 119 11.08 10.69 -23.63
CA GLY A 119 10.70 9.41 -24.24
C GLY A 119 9.41 8.85 -23.62
N GLU A 120 8.92 7.74 -24.17
CA GLU A 120 7.77 7.03 -23.61
C GLU A 120 8.17 6.30 -22.31
N PRO A 121 7.38 6.45 -21.23
CA PRO A 121 7.58 5.66 -20.02
C PRO A 121 7.43 4.17 -20.31
N LYS A 122 8.34 3.37 -19.76
CA LYS A 122 8.22 1.92 -19.75
C LYS A 122 7.78 1.46 -18.37
N GLU A 123 7.02 0.37 -18.33
CA GLU A 123 6.42 -0.15 -17.10
C GLU A 123 6.68 -1.64 -16.94
N ILE A 124 6.89 -2.06 -15.70
CA ILE A 124 6.82 -3.48 -15.30
C ILE A 124 6.07 -3.60 -13.98
N THR A 125 5.42 -4.74 -13.78
CA THR A 125 4.72 -5.04 -12.53
C THR A 125 5.33 -6.26 -11.85
N VAL A 126 5.56 -6.15 -10.54
CA VAL A 126 6.01 -7.27 -9.70
C VAL A 126 4.99 -7.56 -8.59
N ARG A 127 5.08 -8.73 -7.98
CA ARG A 127 4.18 -9.15 -6.89
C ARG A 127 4.37 -8.26 -5.66
N GLY A 128 3.32 -8.08 -4.86
CA GLY A 128 3.33 -7.20 -3.69
C GLY A 128 4.27 -7.63 -2.55
N ASP A 129 4.71 -8.88 -2.55
CA ASP A 129 5.74 -9.42 -1.65
C ASP A 129 7.17 -9.25 -2.19
N THR A 130 7.33 -8.72 -3.41
CA THR A 130 8.63 -8.45 -4.04
C THR A 130 9.09 -7.02 -3.76
N THR A 131 10.33 -6.86 -3.32
CA THR A 131 10.94 -5.57 -2.95
C THR A 131 12.19 -5.22 -3.77
N SER A 132 12.40 -5.92 -4.88
CA SER A 132 13.49 -5.64 -5.81
C SER A 132 13.17 -6.12 -7.22
N THR A 133 13.71 -5.45 -8.22
CA THR A 133 13.64 -5.89 -9.62
C THR A 133 14.86 -5.43 -10.40
N VAL A 134 15.13 -6.08 -11.53
CA VAL A 134 16.18 -5.67 -12.47
C VAL A 134 15.52 -5.15 -13.73
N LEU A 135 15.80 -3.89 -14.05
CA LEU A 135 15.45 -3.30 -15.35
C LEU A 135 16.53 -3.70 -16.35
N THR A 136 16.12 -4.15 -17.54
CA THR A 136 17.01 -4.59 -18.62
C THR A 136 16.66 -3.89 -19.92
N ASN A 137 17.51 -4.04 -20.95
CA ASN A 137 17.33 -3.39 -22.26
C ASN A 137 17.27 -1.86 -22.15
N LEU A 138 18.09 -1.32 -21.25
CA LEU A 138 18.34 0.11 -21.12
C LEU A 138 19.45 0.55 -22.08
N GLU A 139 19.46 1.84 -22.39
CA GLU A 139 20.48 2.46 -23.23
C GLU A 139 21.74 2.74 -22.40
N PRO A 140 22.95 2.52 -22.95
CA PRO A 140 24.20 2.83 -22.25
C PRO A 140 24.41 4.33 -22.03
N GLY A 141 24.97 4.71 -20.88
CA GLY A 141 25.26 6.11 -20.52
C GLY A 141 24.01 6.99 -20.42
N THR A 142 22.85 6.39 -20.16
CA THR A 142 21.56 7.09 -20.13
C THR A 142 21.06 7.20 -18.70
N LYS A 143 20.70 8.43 -18.30
CA LYS A 143 20.03 8.70 -17.04
C LYS A 143 18.52 8.44 -17.16
N TYR A 144 17.97 7.74 -16.19
CA TYR A 144 16.56 7.39 -16.10
C TYR A 144 15.93 7.98 -14.83
N ASP A 145 14.73 8.54 -14.97
CA ASP A 145 13.80 8.75 -13.86
C ASP A 145 13.08 7.44 -13.59
N LEU A 146 13.27 6.90 -12.39
CA LEU A 146 12.72 5.62 -11.94
C LEU A 146 11.66 5.89 -10.88
N SER A 147 10.54 5.17 -10.93
CA SER A 147 9.47 5.28 -9.95
C SER A 147 8.96 3.90 -9.56
N VAL A 148 8.65 3.71 -8.28
CA VAL A 148 7.99 2.52 -7.75
C VAL A 148 6.70 2.95 -7.05
N THR A 149 5.57 2.40 -7.49
CA THR A 149 4.24 2.69 -6.95
C THR A 149 3.62 1.41 -6.41
N ALA A 150 3.15 1.44 -5.17
CA ALA A 150 2.39 0.32 -4.60
C ALA A 150 0.96 0.32 -5.14
N LEU A 151 0.48 -0.85 -5.59
CA LEU A 151 -0.89 -1.07 -6.04
C LEU A 151 -1.64 -1.89 -4.99
N TYR A 152 -2.81 -1.40 -4.61
CA TYR A 152 -3.69 -1.96 -3.59
C TYR A 152 -5.05 -2.31 -4.20
N ALA A 153 -5.91 -2.99 -3.43
CA ALA A 153 -7.23 -3.36 -3.93
C ALA A 153 -8.10 -2.12 -4.24
N SER A 154 -7.94 -1.05 -3.45
CA SER A 154 -8.68 0.20 -3.66
C SER A 154 -8.00 1.19 -4.64
N GLY A 155 -6.80 0.90 -5.15
CA GLY A 155 -6.09 1.77 -6.10
C GLY A 155 -4.58 1.88 -5.86
N ALA A 156 -3.96 2.86 -6.51
CA ALA A 156 -2.52 3.12 -6.37
C ALA A 156 -2.21 4.00 -5.15
N GLY A 157 -1.10 3.70 -4.47
CA GLY A 157 -0.50 4.60 -3.49
C GLY A 157 0.33 5.70 -4.15
N GLU A 158 1.01 6.48 -3.32
CA GLU A 158 2.00 7.44 -3.80
C GLU A 158 3.22 6.74 -4.41
N ALA A 159 3.79 7.38 -5.43
CA ALA A 159 5.04 6.95 -6.07
C ALA A 159 6.26 7.28 -5.21
N LEU A 160 7.26 6.40 -5.21
CA LEU A 160 8.61 6.68 -4.75
C LEU A 160 9.55 6.76 -5.95
N SER A 161 10.13 7.94 -6.18
CA SER A 161 10.98 8.19 -7.35
C SER A 161 12.45 8.38 -7.00
N LYS A 162 13.35 7.98 -7.90
CA LYS A 162 14.80 8.21 -7.83
C LYS A 162 15.41 8.17 -9.23
N GLN A 163 16.50 8.90 -9.44
CA GLN A 163 17.27 8.78 -10.68
C GLN A 163 18.30 7.64 -10.60
N GLY A 164 18.52 6.97 -11.72
CA GLY A 164 19.59 6.00 -11.94
C GLY A 164 20.25 6.23 -13.29
N GLU A 165 21.48 5.75 -13.47
CA GLU A 165 22.24 5.93 -14.70
C GLU A 165 22.97 4.64 -15.06
N THR A 166 22.82 4.21 -16.31
CA THR A 166 23.56 3.06 -16.85
C THR A 166 25.01 3.44 -17.13
N LEU A 167 25.89 2.45 -17.12
CA LEU A 167 27.29 2.68 -17.48
C LEU A 167 27.41 3.04 -18.96
N GLU A 168 28.41 3.86 -19.31
CA GLU A 168 28.75 4.11 -20.70
C GLU A 168 29.22 2.82 -21.39
N GLY A 169 28.82 2.64 -22.65
CA GLY A 169 29.37 1.58 -23.50
C GLY A 169 30.88 1.78 -23.67
N LYS A 170 31.66 0.69 -23.67
CA LYS A 170 33.07 0.80 -24.02
C LYS A 170 33.18 1.29 -25.46
N ASN A 171 33.61 2.54 -25.65
CA ASN A 171 34.09 3.01 -26.95
C ASN A 171 35.41 2.31 -27.27
N THR A 172 35.37 1.18 -27.97
CA THR A 172 36.55 0.68 -28.67
C THR A 172 36.77 1.54 -29.91
N TRP A 173 37.37 2.71 -29.72
CA TRP A 173 38.08 3.37 -30.79
C TRP A 173 39.27 2.48 -31.12
N ILE A 174 39.12 1.62 -32.14
CA ILE A 174 40.28 1.13 -32.88
C ILE A 174 40.89 2.37 -33.55
N TYR A 175 41.94 2.91 -32.94
CA TYR A 175 42.84 3.83 -33.62
C TYR A 175 43.41 3.04 -34.81
N TYR A 176 42.91 3.30 -36.01
CA TYR A 176 43.68 3.03 -37.20
C TYR A 176 44.87 3.99 -37.16
N GLY A 177 46.02 3.48 -36.72
CA GLY A 177 47.30 4.10 -37.02
C GLY A 177 47.42 4.27 -38.53
N TRP A 178 47.90 5.43 -38.96
CA TRP A 178 48.09 5.79 -40.37
C TRP A 178 49.23 5.02 -41.07
N ASP A 179 49.63 3.89 -40.50
CA ASP A 179 50.83 3.16 -40.87
C ASP A 179 50.55 1.75 -41.40
N GLY A 180 49.31 1.34 -41.64
CA GLY A 180 48.99 0.26 -42.59
C GLY A 180 49.73 -1.08 -42.39
N VAL A 181 50.21 -1.40 -41.18
CA VAL A 181 50.87 -2.68 -40.86
C VAL A 181 50.02 -3.45 -39.85
N PRO A 182 49.68 -4.73 -40.11
CA PRO A 182 49.01 -5.57 -39.12
C PRO A 182 50.00 -6.08 -38.07
N HIS A 183 49.67 -5.90 -36.78
CA HIS A 183 50.21 -6.67 -35.65
C HIS A 183 49.08 -7.15 -34.76
#